data_AF-A0A953BRE7-F1
#
_entry.id   AF-A0A953BRE7-F1
#
_cell.length_a   1.000
_cell.length_b   1.000
_cell.length_c   1.000
_cell.angle_alpha   90.00
_cell.angle_beta   90.00
_cell.angle_gamma   90.00
#
_symmetry.space_group_name_H-M   'P 1'
#
loop_
_entity.id
_entity.type
_entity.pdbx_description
1 polymer ?
#
loop_
_entity_poly.entity_id
_entity_poly.type
_entity_poly.pdbx_seq_one_letter_code
_entity_poly.pdbx_strand_id
1 'polypeptide(L)'
;MKPQPGVLLLALSAPLLVAGGCACRGTDLIAAGKVTAELRIDRSLRTPPEICAEDGELVISGRLERGLPRDLGGHIDVTVLTPDGATVYDARVNYCGDTVSSVGIPAPRHSSFRRARTRYGSYGIYSVRFPGLPPDGSVVKVRHDPAPHTEGQLMRIELLGFPDCPMTPALRSNVQVALTLVAEGWEYEEVNQETLDPGDIRRGWPAPTLLVNGRDLLGMPAPAGPSMGCRVYEGGVPSPEQIAVTLRTLKREGTSE
;
A
#
# COMPACT_ATOMS: atom_id res chain seq x y z
N MET A 1 22.57 -49.94 -52.37
CA MET A 1 21.70 -48.75 -52.38
C MET A 1 21.02 -48.65 -51.02
N LYS A 2 21.37 -47.65 -50.20
CA LYS A 2 20.76 -47.37 -48.89
C LYS A 2 19.99 -46.05 -49.00
N PRO A 3 18.73 -45.95 -48.53
CA PRO A 3 17.96 -44.72 -48.62
C PRO A 3 18.40 -43.73 -47.54
N GLN A 4 18.46 -42.44 -47.90
CA GLN A 4 18.66 -41.34 -46.95
C GLN A 4 17.33 -40.97 -46.26
N PRO A 5 17.35 -40.56 -44.98
CA PRO A 5 16.17 -40.05 -44.30
C PRO A 5 15.94 -38.57 -44.67
N GLY A 6 14.71 -38.26 -45.09
CA GLY A 6 14.26 -36.91 -45.41
C GLY A 6 14.06 -36.06 -44.14
N VAL A 7 14.54 -34.82 -44.22
CA VAL A 7 14.35 -33.77 -43.21
C VAL A 7 12.92 -33.23 -43.34
N LEU A 8 12.10 -33.44 -42.32
CA LEU A 8 10.75 -32.90 -42.22
C LEU A 8 10.82 -31.51 -41.56
N LEU A 9 10.66 -30.45 -42.35
CA LEU A 9 10.62 -29.06 -41.88
C LEU A 9 9.21 -28.74 -41.37
N LEU A 10 9.01 -28.77 -40.06
CA LEU A 10 7.78 -28.33 -39.40
C LEU A 10 7.77 -26.80 -39.31
N ALA A 11 6.96 -26.15 -40.15
CA ALA A 11 6.67 -24.73 -40.04
C ALA A 11 5.70 -24.51 -38.86
N LEU A 12 6.22 -24.08 -37.71
CA LEU A 12 5.40 -23.58 -36.61
C LEU A 12 4.90 -22.18 -36.95
N SER A 13 3.63 -22.09 -37.33
CA SER A 13 2.87 -20.85 -37.39
C SER A 13 2.56 -20.39 -35.96
N ALA A 14 3.31 -19.41 -35.45
CA ALA A 14 3.02 -18.76 -34.18
C ALA A 14 1.77 -17.86 -34.32
N PRO A 15 0.80 -17.93 -33.39
CA PRO A 15 -0.34 -17.03 -33.39
C PRO A 15 0.09 -15.61 -33.02
N LEU A 16 -0.18 -14.67 -33.93
CA LEU A 16 0.03 -13.24 -33.73
C LEU A 16 -1.04 -12.72 -32.76
N LEU A 17 -0.69 -12.62 -31.47
CA LEU A 17 -1.53 -11.97 -30.45
C LEU A 17 -1.45 -10.45 -30.65
N VAL A 18 -2.47 -9.88 -31.30
CA VAL A 18 -2.63 -8.42 -31.40
C VAL A 18 -3.19 -7.90 -30.07
N ALA A 19 -2.30 -7.51 -29.16
CA ALA A 19 -2.67 -6.81 -27.93
C ALA A 19 -2.89 -5.33 -28.24
N GLY A 20 -4.16 -4.92 -28.36
CA GLY A 20 -4.57 -3.51 -28.35
C GLY A 20 -4.48 -2.90 -26.96
N GLY A 21 -3.26 -2.71 -26.46
CA GLY A 21 -2.94 -1.90 -25.29
C GLY A 21 -2.51 -0.49 -25.72
N CYS A 22 -2.69 0.52 -24.87
CA CYS A 22 -2.11 1.84 -25.13
C CYS A 22 -0.59 1.66 -25.24
N ALA A 23 -0.03 1.72 -26.44
CA ALA A 23 1.40 1.51 -26.62
C ALA A 23 2.18 2.62 -25.89
N CYS A 24 3.21 2.24 -25.13
CA CYS A 24 4.32 3.13 -24.78
C CYS A 24 4.60 4.04 -25.98
N ARG A 25 4.59 5.36 -25.81
CA ARG A 25 4.92 6.26 -26.95
C ARG A 25 6.41 6.25 -27.27
N GLY A 26 7.23 5.77 -26.34
CA GLY A 26 8.67 5.59 -26.50
C GLY A 26 9.14 4.14 -26.38
N THR A 27 10.41 3.96 -25.99
CA THR A 27 11.04 2.63 -25.89
C THR A 27 10.57 1.92 -24.63
N ASP A 28 9.97 0.73 -24.77
CA ASP A 28 9.66 -0.15 -23.65
C ASP A 28 10.96 -0.68 -23.03
N LEU A 29 11.24 -0.27 -21.79
CA LEU A 29 12.49 -0.59 -21.09
C LEU A 29 12.53 -2.03 -20.58
N ILE A 30 11.37 -2.67 -20.37
CA ILE A 30 11.31 -4.08 -19.98
C ILE A 30 11.60 -4.93 -21.20
N ALA A 31 10.93 -4.67 -22.33
CA ALA A 31 11.14 -5.41 -23.57
C ALA A 31 12.57 -5.26 -24.11
N ALA A 32 13.20 -4.11 -23.89
CA ALA A 32 14.60 -3.86 -24.21
C ALA A 32 15.60 -4.54 -23.26
N GLY A 33 15.14 -5.19 -22.18
CA GLY A 33 15.99 -5.82 -21.16
C GLY A 33 16.80 -4.81 -20.33
N LYS A 34 16.36 -3.55 -20.27
CA LYS A 34 17.06 -2.44 -19.60
C LYS A 34 16.69 -2.34 -18.13
N VAL A 35 15.45 -2.68 -17.80
CA VAL A 35 14.94 -2.73 -16.42
C VAL A 35 14.11 -3.98 -16.21
N THR A 36 13.95 -4.39 -14.96
CA THR A 36 12.97 -5.40 -14.55
C THR A 36 11.88 -4.75 -13.69
N ALA A 37 10.69 -5.34 -13.69
CA ALA A 37 9.58 -4.89 -12.85
C ALA A 37 9.34 -5.88 -11.72
N GLU A 38 9.45 -5.42 -10.47
CA GLU A 38 9.02 -6.15 -9.29
C GLU A 38 7.67 -5.59 -8.83
N LEU A 39 6.63 -6.35 -9.07
CA LEU A 39 5.27 -5.94 -8.76
C LEU A 39 4.77 -6.73 -7.56
N ARG A 40 4.41 -6.01 -6.50
CA ARG A 40 3.52 -6.58 -5.48
C ARG A 40 2.11 -6.50 -6.04
N ILE A 41 1.76 -7.51 -6.83
CA ILE A 41 0.42 -7.69 -7.38
C ILE A 41 -0.50 -8.01 -6.21
N ASP A 42 -1.14 -6.97 -5.68
CA ASP A 42 -2.34 -7.12 -4.88
C ASP A 42 -3.56 -7.25 -5.81
N ARG A 43 -4.78 -7.34 -5.26
CA ARG A 43 -5.98 -7.36 -6.11
C ARG A 43 -6.08 -6.13 -7.00
N SER A 44 -5.40 -5.04 -6.67
CA SER A 44 -5.57 -3.74 -7.31
C SER A 44 -4.62 -3.52 -8.49
N LEU A 45 -3.43 -4.13 -8.51
CA LEU A 45 -2.42 -4.02 -9.58
C LEU A 45 -2.40 -5.21 -10.55
N ARG A 46 -3.56 -5.67 -11.03
CA ARG A 46 -3.63 -6.88 -11.90
C ARG A 46 -2.94 -6.77 -13.25
N THR A 47 -2.74 -5.55 -13.76
CA THR A 47 -2.02 -5.34 -15.01
C THR A 47 -0.64 -4.81 -14.68
N PRO A 48 0.44 -5.44 -15.20
CA PRO A 48 1.77 -4.88 -15.09
C PRO A 48 1.79 -3.42 -15.58
N PRO A 49 2.48 -2.51 -14.86
CA PRO A 49 2.69 -1.17 -15.35
C PRO A 49 3.56 -1.17 -16.61
N GLU A 50 3.31 -0.20 -17.46
CA GLU A 50 4.16 0.13 -18.59
C GLU A 50 5.33 0.97 -18.08
N ILE A 51 6.55 0.60 -18.46
CA ILE A 51 7.79 1.28 -18.08
C ILE A 51 8.53 1.66 -19.36
N CYS A 52 8.46 2.94 -19.73
CA CYS A 52 8.93 3.42 -21.02
C CYS A 52 10.00 4.52 -20.84
N ALA A 53 10.88 4.66 -21.82
CA ALA A 53 11.72 5.85 -22.00
C ALA A 53 11.06 6.79 -23.01
N GLU A 54 10.70 8.01 -22.59
CA GLU A 54 10.11 9.05 -23.44
C GLU A 54 10.92 10.34 -23.30
N ASP A 55 11.48 10.86 -24.41
CA ASP A 55 12.25 12.11 -24.42
C ASP A 55 13.39 12.17 -23.38
N GLY A 56 14.00 11.03 -23.07
CA GLY A 56 15.06 10.90 -22.06
C GLY A 56 14.55 10.83 -20.61
N GLU A 57 13.24 10.75 -20.41
CA GLU A 57 12.58 10.57 -19.11
C GLU A 57 12.16 9.12 -18.93
N LEU A 58 12.24 8.64 -17.69
CA LEU A 58 11.60 7.40 -17.26
C LEU A 58 10.12 7.67 -16.98
N VAL A 59 9.23 7.00 -17.72
CA VAL A 59 7.78 7.08 -17.55
C VAL A 59 7.26 5.74 -17.05
N ILE A 60 6.63 5.75 -15.89
CA ILE A 60 5.99 4.57 -15.29
C ILE A 60 4.50 4.85 -15.21
N SER A 61 3.68 4.01 -15.84
CA SER A 61 2.24 4.19 -15.84
C SER A 61 1.49 2.88 -15.69
N GLY A 62 0.32 2.91 -15.08
CA GLY A 62 -0.44 1.69 -14.84
C GLY A 62 -1.90 1.95 -14.55
N ARG A 63 -2.61 0.85 -14.31
CA ARG A 63 -4.05 0.84 -14.05
C ARG A 63 -4.34 0.11 -12.76
N LEU A 64 -5.16 0.72 -11.91
CA LEU A 64 -5.73 0.08 -10.74
C LEU A 64 -7.05 -0.60 -11.07
N GLU A 65 -7.40 -1.67 -10.38
CA GLU A 65 -8.64 -2.41 -10.62
C GLU A 65 -9.91 -1.58 -10.36
N ARG A 66 -11.03 -2.17 -10.78
CA ARG A 66 -12.37 -1.62 -10.59
C ARG A 66 -12.70 -1.47 -9.11
N GLY A 67 -13.43 -0.40 -8.82
CA GLY A 67 -14.12 -0.28 -7.54
C GLY A 67 -13.34 0.41 -6.43
N LEU A 68 -12.28 1.16 -6.76
CA LEU A 68 -11.69 2.12 -5.82
C LEU A 68 -12.83 2.97 -5.20
N PRO A 69 -13.09 2.88 -3.89
CA PRO A 69 -14.13 3.68 -3.26
C PRO A 69 -13.81 5.16 -3.48
N ARG A 70 -14.84 6.03 -3.51
CA ARG A 70 -14.63 7.46 -3.80
C ARG A 70 -14.09 8.21 -2.58
N ASP A 71 -14.42 7.68 -1.42
CA ASP A 71 -14.18 8.13 -0.07
C ASP A 71 -12.89 7.55 0.52
N LEU A 72 -12.42 6.41 0.01
CA LEU A 72 -11.13 5.84 0.41
C LEU A 72 -10.03 6.36 -0.52
N GLY A 73 -9.21 7.26 0.02
CA GLY A 73 -7.94 7.63 -0.60
C GLY A 73 -6.92 6.51 -0.50
N GLY A 74 -5.83 6.61 -1.24
CA GLY A 74 -4.73 5.66 -1.22
C GLY A 74 -3.50 6.27 -1.88
N HIS A 75 -2.48 5.46 -2.11
CA HIS A 75 -1.30 5.92 -2.81
C HIS A 75 -0.62 4.82 -3.62
N ILE A 76 0.11 5.24 -4.65
CA ILE A 76 0.99 4.38 -5.43
C ILE A 76 2.43 4.78 -5.10
N ASP A 77 3.19 3.84 -4.56
CA ASP A 77 4.64 4.01 -4.41
C ASP A 77 5.34 3.44 -5.63
N VAL A 78 6.27 4.21 -6.16
CA VAL A 78 7.13 3.86 -7.29
C VAL A 78 8.57 4.09 -6.88
N THR A 79 9.31 3.01 -6.70
CA THR A 79 10.72 3.05 -6.32
C THR A 79 11.56 2.40 -7.41
N VAL A 80 12.65 3.06 -7.81
CA VAL A 80 13.59 2.54 -8.81
C VAL A 80 14.92 2.32 -8.13
N LEU A 81 15.39 1.08 -8.17
CA LEU A 81 16.64 0.64 -7.57
C LEU A 81 17.68 0.41 -8.66
N THR A 82 18.92 0.78 -8.41
CA THR A 82 20.09 0.37 -9.21
C THR A 82 20.39 -1.12 -9.04
N PRO A 83 21.20 -1.72 -9.93
CA PRO A 83 21.62 -3.12 -9.80
C PRO A 83 22.32 -3.48 -8.48
N ASP A 84 22.95 -2.50 -7.82
CA ASP A 84 23.57 -2.63 -6.49
C ASP A 84 22.58 -2.42 -5.33
N GLY A 85 21.31 -2.14 -5.63
CA GLY A 85 20.22 -1.99 -4.66
C GLY A 85 20.00 -0.58 -4.12
N ALA A 86 20.76 0.43 -4.58
CA ALA A 86 20.55 1.82 -4.15
C ALA A 86 19.30 2.44 -4.81
N THR A 87 18.56 3.27 -4.07
CA THR A 87 17.41 3.99 -4.62
C THR A 87 17.87 5.17 -5.46
N VAL A 88 17.51 5.18 -6.75
CA VAL A 88 17.78 6.30 -7.67
C VAL A 88 16.57 7.18 -7.94
N TYR A 89 15.38 6.61 -7.86
CA TYR A 89 14.13 7.35 -7.91
C TYR A 89 13.17 6.79 -6.88
N ASP A 90 12.45 7.69 -6.24
CA ASP A 90 11.33 7.33 -5.39
C ASP A 90 10.20 8.33 -5.64
N ALA A 91 8.97 7.85 -5.73
CA ALA A 91 7.80 8.70 -5.82
C ALA A 91 6.59 8.05 -5.18
N ARG A 92 5.86 8.86 -4.42
CA ARG A 92 4.50 8.54 -4.00
C ARG A 92 3.49 9.31 -4.84
N VAL A 93 2.43 8.65 -5.31
CA VAL A 93 1.28 9.30 -5.95
C VAL A 93 0.08 9.10 -5.04
N ASN A 94 -0.16 10.08 -4.17
CA ASN A 94 -1.36 10.08 -3.33
C ASN A 94 -2.57 10.42 -4.18
N TYR A 95 -3.66 9.69 -4.00
CA TYR A 95 -4.92 9.99 -4.62
C TYR A 95 -6.05 9.91 -3.59
N CYS A 96 -6.83 10.99 -3.47
CA CYS A 96 -8.04 11.03 -2.66
C CYS A 96 -9.08 11.85 -3.41
N GLY A 97 -10.23 11.27 -3.72
CA GLY A 97 -11.19 11.90 -4.63
C GLY A 97 -10.55 12.25 -5.98
N ASP A 98 -10.43 13.55 -6.27
CA ASP A 98 -9.83 14.12 -7.49
C ASP A 98 -8.46 14.82 -7.24
N THR A 99 -7.93 14.76 -6.02
CA THR A 99 -6.70 15.46 -5.64
C THR A 99 -5.50 14.53 -5.74
N VAL A 100 -4.37 15.03 -6.27
CA VAL A 100 -3.12 14.28 -6.43
C VAL A 100 -1.95 15.06 -5.85
N SER A 101 -1.13 14.40 -5.04
CA SER A 101 0.15 14.95 -4.57
C SER A 101 1.27 13.92 -4.72
N SER A 102 2.50 14.39 -4.90
CA SER A 102 3.67 13.53 -4.95
C SER A 102 4.87 14.07 -4.20
N VAL A 103 5.62 13.15 -3.61
CA VAL A 103 6.88 13.38 -2.90
C VAL A 103 7.88 12.35 -3.45
N GLY A 104 9.17 12.69 -3.52
CA GLY A 104 10.18 11.82 -4.11
C GLY A 104 11.59 12.39 -4.20
N ILE A 105 12.60 11.53 -4.35
CA ILE A 105 14.01 11.91 -4.54
C ILE A 105 14.63 11.14 -5.72
N PRO A 106 15.14 11.84 -6.76
CA PRO A 106 14.80 13.22 -7.09
C PRO A 106 13.30 13.35 -7.33
N ALA A 107 12.74 14.54 -7.09
CA ALA A 107 11.31 14.76 -7.24
C ALA A 107 10.87 14.41 -8.67
N PRO A 108 9.76 13.67 -8.84
CA PRO A 108 9.23 13.39 -10.16
C PRO A 108 8.87 14.70 -10.86
N ARG A 109 9.20 14.81 -12.15
CA ARG A 109 8.84 15.98 -12.97
C ARG A 109 7.33 16.14 -13.09
N HIS A 110 6.64 15.01 -13.17
CA HIS A 110 5.19 14.98 -13.19
C HIS A 110 4.70 13.69 -12.55
N SER A 111 3.67 13.82 -11.73
CA SER A 111 2.84 12.72 -11.25
C SER A 111 1.40 13.04 -11.59
N SER A 112 0.64 12.02 -11.95
CA SER A 112 -0.79 12.16 -12.17
C SER A 112 -1.52 10.90 -11.75
N PHE A 113 -2.72 11.11 -11.23
CA PHE A 113 -3.72 10.08 -11.04
C PHE A 113 -5.02 10.60 -11.60
N ARG A 114 -5.71 9.78 -12.39
CA ARG A 114 -7.04 10.10 -12.89
C ARG A 114 -7.94 8.89 -12.83
N ARG A 115 -9.21 9.14 -12.55
CA ARG A 115 -10.24 8.12 -12.51
C ARG A 115 -10.93 8.04 -13.87
N ALA A 116 -10.84 6.90 -14.53
CA ALA A 116 -11.57 6.62 -15.76
C ALA A 116 -12.91 5.93 -15.45
N ARG A 117 -13.98 6.32 -16.16
CA ARG A 117 -15.32 5.73 -16.02
C ARG A 117 -15.63 4.86 -17.23
N THR A 118 -16.21 3.70 -16.97
CA THR A 118 -16.74 2.78 -17.99
C THR A 118 -18.19 2.44 -17.66
N ARG A 119 -18.91 1.80 -18.59
CA ARG A 119 -20.26 1.27 -18.34
C ARG A 119 -20.32 0.26 -17.20
N TYR A 120 -19.18 -0.32 -16.81
CA TYR A 120 -19.08 -1.40 -15.83
C TYR A 120 -18.33 -1.01 -14.55
N GLY A 121 -18.15 0.30 -14.30
CA GLY A 121 -17.47 0.82 -13.11
C GLY A 121 -16.34 1.80 -13.42
N SER A 122 -15.63 2.24 -12.38
CA SER A 122 -14.46 3.12 -12.50
C SER A 122 -13.17 2.41 -12.14
N TYR A 123 -12.08 2.82 -12.78
CA TYR A 123 -10.71 2.37 -12.49
C TYR A 123 -9.76 3.57 -12.37
N GLY A 124 -8.65 3.39 -11.66
CA GLY A 124 -7.60 4.41 -11.53
C GLY A 124 -6.56 4.27 -12.63
N ILE A 125 -6.06 5.38 -13.17
CA ILE A 125 -4.88 5.43 -14.04
C ILE A 125 -3.86 6.32 -13.34
N TYR A 126 -2.65 5.81 -13.13
CA TYR A 126 -1.55 6.59 -12.58
C TYR A 126 -0.41 6.71 -13.59
N SER A 127 0.35 7.79 -13.49
CA SER A 127 1.60 7.98 -14.23
C SER A 127 2.58 8.81 -13.41
N VAL A 128 3.84 8.38 -13.40
CA VAL A 128 4.98 9.08 -12.80
C VAL A 128 6.05 9.26 -13.85
N ARG A 129 6.67 10.45 -13.89
CA ARG A 129 7.78 10.80 -14.76
C ARG A 129 8.99 11.25 -13.96
N PHE A 130 10.11 10.56 -14.14
CA PHE A 130 11.37 10.91 -13.50
C PHE A 130 12.35 11.54 -14.49
N PRO A 131 13.20 12.48 -14.04
CA PRO A 131 14.23 13.06 -14.87
C PRO A 131 15.36 12.05 -15.14
N GLY A 132 15.59 11.71 -16.41
CA GLY A 132 16.64 10.78 -16.81
C GLY A 132 16.20 9.32 -16.86
N LEU A 133 17.10 8.46 -17.34
CA LEU A 133 16.93 7.02 -17.36
C LEU A 133 17.77 6.37 -16.25
N PRO A 134 17.26 5.30 -15.61
CA PRO A 134 18.05 4.56 -14.64
C PRO A 134 19.15 3.74 -15.36
N PRO A 135 20.21 3.32 -14.65
CA PRO A 135 21.21 2.41 -15.22
C PRO A 135 20.61 1.08 -15.69
N ASP A 136 21.27 0.45 -16.68
CA ASP A 136 20.90 -0.89 -17.14
C ASP A 136 20.90 -1.90 -15.99
N GLY A 137 19.86 -2.74 -15.92
CA GLY A 137 19.67 -3.73 -14.87
C GLY A 137 18.95 -3.20 -13.63
N SER A 138 18.48 -1.95 -13.65
CA SER A 138 17.65 -1.40 -12.59
C SER A 138 16.34 -2.15 -12.39
N VAL A 139 15.85 -2.14 -11.15
CA VAL A 139 14.59 -2.77 -10.74
C VAL A 139 13.58 -1.67 -10.43
N VAL A 140 12.41 -1.73 -11.06
CA VAL A 140 11.29 -0.85 -10.77
C VAL A 140 10.30 -1.59 -9.88
N LYS A 141 10.10 -1.08 -8.67
CA LYS A 141 9.11 -1.54 -7.71
C LYS A 141 7.88 -0.65 -7.78
N VAL A 142 6.72 -1.26 -7.95
CA VAL A 142 5.43 -0.55 -7.87
C VAL A 142 4.54 -1.22 -6.86
N ARG A 143 4.06 -0.43 -5.90
CA ARG A 143 3.17 -0.88 -4.83
C ARG A 143 1.93 0.01 -4.81
N HIS A 144 0.79 -0.62 -4.54
CA HIS A 144 -0.45 0.07 -4.26
C HIS A 144 -0.83 -0.13 -2.81
N ASP A 145 -1.11 0.97 -2.13
CA ASP A 145 -1.72 0.96 -0.80
C ASP A 145 -3.11 1.60 -0.87
N PRO A 146 -4.18 0.84 -0.59
CA PRO A 146 -5.54 1.34 -0.61
C PRO A 146 -5.88 2.23 0.60
N ALA A 147 -4.98 2.38 1.57
CA ALA A 147 -5.16 3.30 2.70
C ALA A 147 -4.41 4.63 2.46
N PRO A 148 -4.99 5.77 2.85
CA PRO A 148 -4.30 7.05 2.80
C PRO A 148 -3.24 7.09 3.91
N HIS A 149 -1.96 7.05 3.53
CA HIS A 149 -0.84 7.29 4.46
C HIS A 149 -0.01 8.46 3.94
N THR A 150 -0.20 9.63 4.56
CA THR A 150 0.69 10.77 4.30
C THR A 150 2.04 10.48 4.96
N GLU A 151 3.14 10.68 4.25
CA GLU A 151 4.47 10.68 4.86
C GLU A 151 4.50 11.80 5.92
N GLY A 152 4.75 11.45 7.18
CA GLY A 152 4.61 12.35 8.33
C GLY A 152 3.25 12.30 9.04
N GLN A 153 2.33 11.43 8.62
CA GLN A 153 1.09 11.18 9.37
C GLN A 153 1.41 10.33 10.59
N LEU A 154 1.11 10.89 11.75
CA LEU A 154 1.15 10.17 13.01
C LEU A 154 0.29 8.89 12.88
N MET A 155 0.84 7.74 13.26
CA MET A 155 0.04 6.52 13.36
C MET A 155 -0.99 6.70 14.46
N ARG A 156 -2.27 6.52 14.11
CA ARG A 156 -3.37 6.77 15.05
C ARG A 156 -3.55 5.56 15.95
N ILE A 157 -3.50 5.81 17.25
CA ILE A 157 -3.78 4.88 18.32
C ILE A 157 -5.09 5.32 18.98
N GLU A 158 -6.07 4.43 18.97
CA GLU A 158 -7.34 4.65 19.66
C GLU A 158 -7.46 3.65 20.81
N LEU A 159 -7.58 4.15 22.05
CA LEU A 159 -8.02 3.33 23.18
C LEU A 159 -9.54 3.37 23.24
N LEU A 160 -10.16 2.28 22.81
CA LEU A 160 -11.60 2.08 22.91
C LEU A 160 -11.92 1.63 24.33
N GLY A 161 -12.85 2.32 24.99
CA GLY A 161 -13.30 2.00 26.33
C GLY A 161 -14.66 2.63 26.64
N PHE A 162 -15.13 2.41 27.86
CA PHE A 162 -16.22 3.15 28.47
C PHE A 162 -15.91 3.38 29.95
N PRO A 163 -16.54 4.39 30.61
CA PRO A 163 -16.16 4.82 31.95
C PRO A 163 -16.19 3.71 33.01
N ASP A 164 -17.17 2.80 32.93
CA ASP A 164 -17.39 1.75 33.92
C ASP A 164 -16.58 0.46 33.65
N CYS A 165 -15.66 0.46 32.68
CA CYS A 165 -14.82 -0.70 32.42
C CYS A 165 -13.61 -0.72 33.40
N PRO A 166 -13.48 -1.75 34.26
CA PRO A 166 -12.46 -1.78 35.31
C PRO A 166 -11.02 -1.90 34.76
N MET A 167 -10.86 -2.39 33.53
CA MET A 167 -9.55 -2.61 32.91
C MET A 167 -9.05 -1.40 32.11
N THR A 168 -9.93 -0.45 31.76
CA THR A 168 -9.55 0.74 30.97
C THR A 168 -8.50 1.61 31.66
N PRO A 169 -8.59 1.92 32.97
CA PRO A 169 -7.58 2.72 33.63
C PRO A 169 -6.18 2.10 33.59
N ALA A 170 -6.10 0.77 33.76
CA ALA A 170 -4.84 0.04 33.71
C ALA A 170 -4.23 0.06 32.30
N LEU A 171 -5.04 -0.22 31.27
CA LEU A 171 -4.54 -0.18 29.89
C LEU A 171 -4.14 1.23 29.46
N ARG A 172 -4.92 2.27 29.82
CA ARG A 172 -4.57 3.67 29.58
C ARG A 172 -3.19 4.02 30.12
N SER A 173 -2.95 3.71 31.40
CA SER A 173 -1.66 3.96 32.04
C SER A 173 -0.53 3.26 31.29
N ASN A 174 -0.76 2.01 30.87
CA ASN A 174 0.26 1.25 30.16
C ASN A 174 0.55 1.81 28.77
N VAL A 175 -0.47 2.27 28.03
CA VAL A 175 -0.30 2.92 26.72
C VAL A 175 0.46 4.23 26.85
N GLN A 176 0.11 5.07 27.83
CA GLN A 176 0.81 6.32 28.07
C GLN A 176 2.29 6.10 28.35
N VAL A 177 2.64 5.11 29.18
CA VAL A 177 4.05 4.75 29.42
C VAL A 177 4.69 4.21 28.15
N ALA A 178 4.03 3.30 27.42
CA ALA A 178 4.54 2.73 26.16
C ALA A 178 4.86 3.81 25.11
N LEU A 179 4.03 4.85 25.02
CA LEU A 179 4.25 5.98 24.11
C LEU A 179 5.52 6.77 24.44
N THR A 180 5.94 6.83 25.70
CA THR A 180 7.22 7.44 26.07
C THR A 180 8.44 6.58 25.69
N LEU A 181 8.23 5.28 25.47
CA LEU A 181 9.28 4.32 25.11
C LEU A 181 9.50 4.21 23.60
N VAL A 182 8.60 4.74 22.78
CA VAL A 182 8.67 4.67 21.31
C VAL A 182 9.01 6.03 20.71
N ALA A 183 9.65 6.03 19.53
CA ALA A 183 9.97 7.25 18.82
C ALA A 183 8.68 7.97 18.35
N GLU A 184 8.77 9.30 18.19
CA GLU A 184 7.70 10.19 17.69
C GLU A 184 7.03 9.65 16.42
N GLY A 185 5.81 10.11 16.12
CA GLY A 185 5.05 9.60 14.98
C GLY A 185 3.77 8.86 15.35
N TRP A 186 3.23 9.10 16.56
CA TRP A 186 1.99 8.49 17.03
C TRP A 186 1.01 9.57 17.50
N GLU A 187 -0.27 9.39 17.19
CA GLU A 187 -1.38 10.20 17.67
C GLU A 187 -2.23 9.31 18.56
N TYR A 188 -2.49 9.73 19.79
CA TYR A 188 -3.23 8.93 20.77
C TYR A 188 -4.54 9.60 21.12
N GLU A 189 -5.63 8.83 21.04
CA GLU A 189 -6.98 9.27 21.39
C GLU A 189 -7.66 8.21 22.27
N GLU A 190 -8.47 8.67 23.21
CA GLU A 190 -9.38 7.82 23.97
C GLU A 190 -10.80 7.99 23.44
N VAL A 191 -11.43 6.88 23.09
CA VAL A 191 -12.77 6.87 22.50
C VAL A 191 -13.73 6.21 23.47
N ASN A 192 -14.70 6.99 23.96
CA ASN A 192 -15.81 6.43 24.70
C ASN A 192 -16.80 5.75 23.73
N GLN A 193 -16.85 4.42 23.76
CA GLN A 193 -17.71 3.63 22.88
C GLN A 193 -19.21 3.89 23.12
N GLU A 194 -19.60 4.35 24.31
CA GLU A 194 -21.01 4.65 24.62
C GLU A 194 -21.52 5.91 23.94
N THR A 195 -20.62 6.84 23.59
CA THR A 195 -20.97 8.10 22.91
C THR A 195 -20.95 7.98 21.38
N LEU A 196 -20.52 6.83 20.86
CA LEU A 196 -20.47 6.59 19.41
C LEU A 196 -21.86 6.32 18.83
N ASP A 197 -22.03 6.65 17.55
CA ASP A 197 -23.24 6.33 16.80
C ASP A 197 -23.57 4.82 16.88
N PRO A 198 -24.86 4.43 16.96
CA PRO A 198 -25.25 3.02 17.08
C PRO A 198 -24.72 2.10 15.96
N GLY A 199 -24.47 2.66 14.77
CA GLY A 199 -23.91 1.93 13.62
C GLY A 199 -22.39 1.95 13.54
N ASP A 200 -21.69 2.63 14.46
CA ASP A 200 -20.23 2.69 14.45
C ASP A 200 -19.64 1.32 14.79
N ILE A 201 -18.84 0.78 13.87
CA ILE A 201 -18.21 -0.53 14.01
C ILE A 201 -17.27 -0.61 15.21
N ARG A 202 -16.77 0.53 15.72
CA ARG A 202 -15.92 0.59 16.90
C ARG A 202 -16.66 0.13 18.16
N ARG A 203 -18.00 0.19 18.19
CA ARG A 203 -18.84 -0.40 19.25
C ARG A 203 -18.85 -1.93 19.23
N GLY A 204 -18.30 -2.55 18.18
CA GLY A 204 -18.12 -4.00 18.06
C GLY A 204 -16.92 -4.54 18.84
N TRP A 205 -15.95 -3.69 19.17
CA TRP A 205 -14.77 -4.12 19.89
C TRP A 205 -15.07 -4.28 21.39
N PRO A 206 -14.56 -5.34 22.04
CA PRO A 206 -14.65 -5.46 23.48
C PRO A 206 -13.75 -4.45 24.18
N ALA A 207 -14.18 -3.89 25.32
CA ALA A 207 -13.48 -2.86 26.05
C ALA A 207 -12.60 -3.40 27.22
N PRO A 208 -11.44 -2.82 27.47
CA PRO A 208 -10.77 -1.87 26.59
C PRO A 208 -10.15 -2.59 25.40
N THR A 209 -9.96 -1.90 24.27
CA THR A 209 -9.19 -2.39 23.12
C THR A 209 -8.32 -1.27 22.57
N LEU A 210 -7.07 -1.58 22.23
CA LEU A 210 -6.17 -0.63 21.59
C LEU A 210 -6.12 -0.89 20.08
N LEU A 211 -6.56 0.08 19.30
CA LEU A 211 -6.46 0.04 17.85
C LEU A 211 -5.26 0.84 17.36
N VAL A 212 -4.54 0.31 16.38
CA VAL A 212 -3.53 1.02 15.59
C VAL A 212 -4.05 1.09 14.15
N ASN A 213 -4.34 2.29 13.67
CA ASN A 213 -4.96 2.52 12.35
C ASN A 213 -6.20 1.63 12.12
N GLY A 214 -7.07 1.53 13.13
CA GLY A 214 -8.30 0.74 13.06
C GLY A 214 -8.13 -0.78 13.24
N ARG A 215 -6.91 -1.28 13.45
CA ARG A 215 -6.62 -2.71 13.68
C ARG A 215 -6.25 -2.97 15.13
N ASP A 216 -6.73 -4.07 15.70
CA ASP A 216 -6.37 -4.44 17.07
C ASP A 216 -4.86 -4.67 17.22
N LEU A 217 -4.26 -4.06 18.25
CA LEU A 217 -2.84 -4.20 18.57
C LEU A 217 -2.45 -5.67 18.81
N LEU A 218 -3.36 -6.48 19.39
CA LEU A 218 -3.10 -7.88 19.73
C LEU A 218 -3.67 -8.87 18.70
N GLY A 219 -4.09 -8.37 17.52
CA GLY A 219 -4.50 -9.21 16.40
C GLY A 219 -5.90 -9.81 16.47
N MET A 220 -6.79 -9.32 17.35
CA MET A 220 -8.20 -9.70 17.33
C MET A 220 -8.83 -9.28 15.97
N PRO A 221 -9.60 -10.17 15.31
CA PRO A 221 -10.25 -9.83 14.06
C PRO A 221 -11.29 -8.73 14.26
N ALA A 222 -11.47 -7.89 13.24
CA ALA A 222 -12.46 -6.83 13.26
C ALA A 222 -13.87 -7.41 13.49
N PRO A 223 -14.69 -6.76 14.33
CA PRO A 223 -16.04 -7.22 14.62
C PRO A 223 -16.93 -7.09 13.37
N ALA A 224 -17.90 -7.98 13.22
CA ALA A 224 -18.89 -7.92 12.14
C ALA A 224 -20.08 -6.98 12.45
N GLY A 225 -20.18 -6.49 13.70
CA GLY A 225 -21.23 -5.62 14.18
C GLY A 225 -21.02 -5.19 15.63
N PRO A 226 -21.87 -4.31 16.18
CA PRO A 226 -21.76 -3.82 17.55
C PRO A 226 -21.94 -4.95 18.57
N SER A 227 -21.07 -5.00 19.56
CA SER A 227 -21.01 -6.04 20.58
C SER A 227 -20.28 -5.47 21.79
N MET A 228 -21.01 -4.66 22.58
CA MET A 228 -20.48 -4.07 23.80
C MET A 228 -20.20 -5.20 24.81
N GLY A 229 -18.94 -5.36 25.19
CA GLY A 229 -18.51 -6.39 26.14
C GLY A 229 -17.13 -6.09 26.69
N CYS A 230 -16.73 -6.80 27.74
CA CYS A 230 -15.40 -6.67 28.32
C CYS A 230 -14.40 -7.56 27.58
N ARG A 231 -13.21 -7.04 27.34
CA ARG A 231 -12.08 -7.82 26.83
C ARG A 231 -11.38 -8.53 27.97
N VAL A 232 -11.20 -9.83 27.82
CA VAL A 232 -10.36 -10.64 28.70
C VAL A 232 -8.98 -10.74 28.06
N TYR A 233 -7.96 -10.39 28.83
CA TYR A 233 -6.57 -10.49 28.42
C TYR A 233 -5.93 -11.68 29.12
N GLU A 234 -5.31 -12.58 28.35
CA GLU A 234 -4.53 -13.68 28.91
C GLU A 234 -3.30 -13.12 29.64
N GLY A 235 -3.18 -13.39 30.94
CA GLY A 235 -2.11 -12.83 31.77
C GLY A 235 -2.32 -11.38 32.25
N GLY A 236 -3.51 -10.80 32.04
CA GLY A 236 -3.82 -9.42 32.42
C GLY A 236 -3.59 -8.42 31.28
N VAL A 237 -3.88 -7.13 31.53
CA VAL A 237 -3.66 -6.08 30.50
C VAL A 237 -2.19 -6.07 30.05
N PRO A 238 -1.92 -5.87 28.74
CA PRO A 238 -0.55 -5.87 28.25
C PRO A 238 0.29 -4.79 28.93
N SER A 239 1.54 -5.14 29.25
CA SER A 239 2.48 -4.22 29.90
C SER A 239 2.91 -3.10 28.94
N PRO A 240 3.45 -1.97 29.46
CA PRO A 240 3.99 -0.90 28.62
C PRO A 240 5.04 -1.40 27.62
N GLU A 241 5.90 -2.34 28.03
CA GLU A 241 6.97 -2.90 27.21
C GLU A 241 6.40 -3.75 26.07
N GLN A 242 5.39 -4.58 26.35
CA GLN A 242 4.71 -5.39 25.33
C GLN A 242 4.04 -4.50 24.27
N ILE A 243 3.37 -3.43 24.72
CA ILE A 243 2.77 -2.44 23.82
C ILE A 243 3.85 -1.77 22.98
N ALA A 244 4.91 -1.25 23.61
CA ALA A 244 6.00 -0.55 22.92
C ALA A 244 6.73 -1.43 21.89
N VAL A 245 6.99 -2.71 22.21
CA VAL A 245 7.57 -3.67 21.25
C VAL A 245 6.67 -3.82 20.02
N THR A 246 5.38 -4.02 20.24
CA THR A 246 4.41 -4.19 19.14
C THR A 246 4.33 -2.94 18.27
N LEU A 247 4.25 -1.75 18.89
CA LEU A 247 4.25 -0.48 18.16
C LEU A 247 5.53 -0.28 17.32
N ARG A 248 6.71 -0.61 17.84
CA ARG A 248 7.96 -0.53 17.07
C ARG A 248 7.97 -1.50 15.89
N THR A 249 7.44 -2.71 16.07
CA THR A 249 7.32 -3.69 14.98
C THR A 249 6.39 -3.16 13.88
N LEU A 250 5.19 -2.70 14.25
CA LEU A 250 4.24 -2.10 13.30
C LEU A 250 4.83 -0.90 12.55
N LYS A 251 5.58 -0.04 13.25
CA LYS A 251 6.27 1.09 12.60
C LYS A 251 7.30 0.62 11.58
N ARG A 252 8.06 -0.42 11.88
CA ARG A 252 9.10 -0.96 10.98
C ARG A 252 8.51 -1.67 9.78
N GLU A 253 7.44 -2.44 9.98
CA GLU A 253 6.71 -3.09 8.88
C GLU A 253 6.13 -2.02 7.94
N GLY A 254 5.57 -0.94 8.47
CA GLY A 254 5.15 0.21 7.67
C GLY A 254 6.30 1.01 7.01
N THR A 255 7.56 0.80 7.40
CA THR A 255 8.75 1.51 6.86
C THR A 255 9.64 0.63 5.97
N SER A 256 9.54 -0.71 6.06
CA SER A 256 10.46 -1.67 5.42
C SER A 256 9.83 -2.48 4.28
N GLU A 257 8.61 -2.15 3.89
CA GLU A 257 7.91 -2.82 2.79
C GLU A 257 7.90 -2.02 1.50
#